data_AF-S2YDZ2-F1
#
_entry.id   AF-S2YDZ2-F1
#
_cell.length_a   1.000
_cell.length_b   1.000
_cell.length_c   1.000
_cell.angle_alpha   90.00
_cell.angle_beta   90.00
_cell.angle_gamma   90.00
#
_symmetry.space_group_name_H-M   'P 1'
#
loop_
_entity.id
_entity.type
_entity.pdbx_description
1 polymer ?
#
loop_
_entity_poly.entity_id
_entity_poly.type
_entity_poly.pdbx_seq_one_letter_code
_entity_poly.pdbx_strand_id
1 'polypeptide(L)' 'MNRSRIARPTETQAIARASRHTRRVTPVRVLMTALLTAQTACDREGVHLLRHAIVRQGGVA' A
#
# COMPACT_ATOMS: atom_id res chain seq x y z
N MET A 1 -29.33 15.97 -16.05
CA MET A 1 -28.15 15.29 -16.64
C MET A 1 -28.17 13.83 -16.22
N ASN A 2 -28.63 12.95 -17.11
CA ASN A 2 -28.79 11.53 -16.82
C ASN A 2 -27.41 10.85 -16.94
N ARG A 3 -26.70 10.66 -15.82
CA ARG A 3 -25.45 9.89 -15.78
C ARG A 3 -25.79 8.41 -15.92
N SER A 4 -25.97 7.93 -17.15
CA SER A 4 -26.03 6.49 -17.35
C SER A 4 -24.67 5.93 -16.93
N ARG A 5 -24.64 5.20 -15.81
CA ARG A 5 -23.55 4.25 -15.57
C ARG A 5 -23.67 3.25 -16.71
N ILE A 6 -22.92 3.48 -17.79
CA ILE A 6 -22.69 2.44 -18.78
C ILE A 6 -21.94 1.37 -18.01
N ALA A 7 -22.65 0.36 -17.53
CA ALA A 7 -22.08 -0.78 -16.83
C ALA A 7 -21.17 -1.49 -17.84
N ARG A 8 -19.92 -1.05 -17.92
CA ARG A 8 -18.95 -1.75 -18.75
C ARG A 8 -18.68 -3.05 -18.01
N PRO A 9 -18.83 -4.22 -18.64
CA PRO A 9 -18.52 -5.49 -17.98
C PRO A 9 -17.09 -5.51 -17.43
N THR A 10 -16.19 -4.69 -18.00
CA THR A 10 -14.83 -4.46 -17.53
C THR A 10 -14.75 -3.72 -16.19
N GLU A 11 -15.70 -2.86 -15.85
CA GLU A 11 -15.72 -2.10 -14.60
C GLU A 11 -15.99 -3.03 -13.41
N THR A 12 -17.00 -3.89 -13.51
CA THR A 12 -17.30 -4.89 -12.47
C THR A 12 -16.15 -5.87 -12.27
N GLN A 13 -15.49 -6.28 -13.37
CA GLN A 13 -14.31 -7.13 -13.30
C GLN A 13 -13.08 -6.40 -12.71
N ALA A 14 -12.90 -5.11 -13.03
CA ALA A 14 -11.84 -4.27 -12.48
C ALA A 14 -12.03 -4.06 -10.97
N ILE A 15 -13.26 -3.76 -10.53
CA ILE A 15 -13.61 -3.67 -9.11
C ILE A 15 -13.40 -5.02 -8.43
N ALA A 16 -13.90 -6.13 -8.99
CA ALA A 16 -13.69 -7.46 -8.42
C ALA A 16 -12.20 -7.85 -8.36
N ARG A 17 -11.38 -7.42 -9.31
CA ARG A 17 -9.92 -7.63 -9.30
C ARG A 17 -9.23 -6.75 -8.26
N ALA A 18 -9.62 -5.48 -8.14
CA ALA A 18 -9.11 -4.55 -7.13
C ALA A 18 -9.52 -4.97 -5.70
N SER A 19 -10.74 -5.44 -5.51
CA SER A 19 -11.25 -5.95 -4.25
C SER A 19 -10.62 -7.28 -3.86
N ARG A 20 -10.32 -8.17 -4.82
CA ARG A 20 -9.48 -9.37 -4.58
C ARG A 20 -8.03 -9.01 -4.28
N HIS A 21 -7.58 -7.89 -4.81
CA HIS A 21 -6.33 -7.25 -4.43
C HIS A 21 -6.52 -6.49 -3.11
N THR A 22 -7.03 -7.17 -2.08
CA THR A 22 -6.85 -6.79 -0.68
C THR A 22 -5.34 -6.75 -0.46
N ARG A 23 -4.75 -5.59 -0.74
CA ARG A 23 -3.36 -5.29 -0.43
C ARG A 23 -3.30 -5.41 1.08
N ARG A 24 -2.86 -6.57 1.59
CA ARG A 24 -2.61 -6.72 3.02
C ARG A 24 -1.63 -5.63 3.36
N VAL A 25 -2.11 -4.64 4.10
CA VAL A 25 -1.29 -3.56 4.60
C VAL A 25 -0.34 -4.23 5.58
N THR A 26 0.94 -4.32 5.21
CA THR A 26 1.98 -4.87 6.08
C THR A 26 1.89 -4.16 7.42
N PRO A 27 1.67 -4.84 8.56
CA PRO A 27 1.46 -4.15 9.83
C PRO A 27 2.63 -3.20 10.15
N VAL A 28 2.34 -2.03 10.74
CA VAL A 28 3.37 -1.04 11.08
C VAL A 28 4.49 -1.64 11.92
N ARG A 29 4.18 -2.55 12.85
CA ARG A 29 5.19 -3.27 13.65
C ARG A 29 6.20 -4.03 12.79
N VAL A 30 5.74 -4.66 11.71
CA VAL A 30 6.61 -5.41 10.78
C VAL A 30 7.49 -4.46 9.97
N LEU A 31 6.97 -3.29 9.58
CA LEU A 31 7.76 -2.27 8.90
C LEU A 31 8.83 -1.67 9.82
N MET A 32 8.51 -1.46 11.10
CA MET A 32 9.47 -0.97 12.09
C MET A 32 10.60 -1.98 12.34
N THR A 33 10.30 -3.27 12.45
CA THR A 33 11.34 -4.30 12.60
C THR A 33 12.23 -4.36 11.37
N ALA A 34 11.67 -4.29 10.16
CA ALA A 34 12.44 -4.25 8.92
C ALA A 34 13.33 -3.00 8.83
N LEU A 35 12.86 -1.86 9.34
CA LEU A 35 13.63 -0.62 9.35
C LEU A 35 14.88 -0.75 10.23
N LEU A 36 14.75 -1.37 11.40
CA LEU A 36 15.90 -1.64 12.28
C LEU A 36 16.90 -2.56 11.58
N THR A 37 16.44 -3.61 10.91
CA THR A 37 17.31 -4.51 10.14
C THR A 37 18.06 -3.78 9.02
N ALA A 38 17.36 -2.95 8.23
CA ALA A 38 17.98 -2.17 7.16
C ALA A 38 19.02 -1.17 7.70
N GLN A 39 18.72 -0.54 8.85
CA GLN A 39 19.65 0.36 9.53
C GLN A 39 20.91 -0.39 10.00
N THR A 40 20.77 -1.59 10.58
CA THR A 40 21.92 -2.41 11.01
C THR A 40 22.76 -2.90 9.83
N ALA A 41 22.14 -3.11 8.67
CA ALA A 41 22.82 -3.49 7.43
C ALA A 41 23.42 -2.29 6.67
N CYS A 42 23.27 -1.07 7.18
CA CYS A 42 23.64 0.17 6.48
C CYS A 42 22.99 0.32 5.08
N ASP A 43 21.81 -0.27 4.87
CA ASP A 43 21.05 -0.16 3.62
C ASP A 43 20.26 1.16 3.58
N ARG A 44 20.87 2.16 2.94
CA ARG A 44 20.31 3.51 2.84
C ARG A 44 18.97 3.54 2.11
N GLU A 45 18.84 2.77 1.03
CA GLU A 45 17.63 2.77 0.20
C GLU A 45 16.50 2.02 0.91
N GLY A 46 16.81 0.88 1.54
CA GLY A 46 15.87 0.15 2.39
C GLY A 46 15.31 1.02 3.51
N VAL A 47 16.18 1.78 4.19
CA VAL A 47 15.77 2.73 5.24
C VAL A 47 14.83 3.81 4.69
N HIS A 48 15.12 4.39 3.52
CA HIS A 48 14.29 5.42 2.92
C HIS A 48 12.89 4.88 2.59
N LEU A 49 12.82 3.75 1.89
CA LEU A 49 11.56 3.14 1.46
C LEU A 49 10.70 2.73 2.66
N LEU A 50 11.32 2.16 3.70
CA LEU A 50 10.60 1.73 4.92
C LEU A 50 10.07 2.92 5.71
N ARG A 51 10.84 4.01 5.86
CA ARG A 51 10.34 5.25 6.48
C ARG A 51 9.12 5.79 5.75
N HIS A 52 9.17 5.84 4.42
CA HIS A 52 8.04 6.33 3.62
C HIS A 52 6.81 5.43 3.77
N ALA A 53 6.99 4.11 3.74
CA ALA A 53 5.91 3.14 3.93
C ALA A 53 5.24 3.25 5.31
N ILE A 54 6.04 3.46 6.37
CA ILE A 54 5.55 3.65 7.75
C ILE A 54 4.68 4.91 7.84
N VAL A 55 5.16 6.06 7.34
CA VAL A 55 4.42 7.33 7.38
C VAL A 55 3.11 7.21 6.62
N ARG A 56 3.15 6.62 5.42
CA ARG A 56 1.97 6.42 4.57
C ARG A 56 0.91 5.53 5.23
N GLN A 57 1.31 4.54 6.04
CA GLN A 57 0.37 3.70 6.77
C GLN A 57 -0.09 4.31 8.10
N GLY A 58 0.77 5.06 8.77
CA GLY A 58 0.47 5.72 10.05
C GLY A 58 -0.48 6.92 9.92
N GLY A 59 -0.71 7.41 8.70
CA GLY A 59 -1.72 8.45 8.42
C GLY A 59 -1.33 9.86 8.87
N VAL A 60 -0.06 10.08 9.22
CA VAL A 60 0.47 11.42 9.51
C VAL A 60 0.96 11.99 8.17
N ALA A 61 0.04 12.58 7.42
CA ALA A 61 0.33 13.36 6.21
C ALA A 61 0.72 14.79 6.58
#